data_AF-A0A7J4HZW5-F1
#
_entry.id   AF-A0A7J4HZW5-F1
#
_cell.length_a   1.000
_cell.length_b   1.000
_cell.length_c   1.000
_cell.angle_alpha   90.00
_cell.angle_beta   90.00
_cell.angle_gamma   90.00
#
_symmetry.space_group_name_H-M   'P 1'
#
loop_
_entity.id
_entity.type
_entity.pdbx_description
1 polymer ?
#
loop_
_entity_poly.entity_id
_entity_poly.type
_entity_poly.pdbx_seq_one_letter_code
_entity_poly.pdbx_strand_id
1 'polypeptide(L)'
;MSKIIFDLDDTLYVSDELRSNREKVILDFLGDKVGEYFELKKENSTMKSLEILGISNLEFFELMGNVTINLNQDLKLISLLEKLKDDYKLVVLSNSSKFCIKETLVQLGIFNLIDSYYSAQDFGKIKPCEECFFMVDKGDICVGNNFKKDLEIPKQKGAITIFVGGFHKDADKSIKNIYELKNILKGGYDKNEY
;
A
#
# COMPACT_ATOMS: atom_id res chain seq x y z
N MET A 1 12.72 -10.38 -16.05
CA MET A 1 11.49 -9.56 -16.05
C MET A 1 11.52 -8.74 -14.78
N SER A 2 11.53 -7.41 -14.90
CA SER A 2 11.63 -6.49 -13.76
C SER A 2 10.30 -6.43 -12.99
N LYS A 3 10.34 -6.05 -11.71
CA LYS A 3 9.14 -5.92 -10.87
C LYS A 3 8.75 -4.46 -10.70
N ILE A 4 7.44 -4.20 -10.62
CA ILE A 4 6.90 -3.00 -10.00
C ILE A 4 6.24 -3.42 -8.68
N ILE A 5 6.74 -2.89 -7.57
CA ILE A 5 6.24 -3.14 -6.23
C ILE A 5 5.45 -1.91 -5.80
N PHE A 6 4.14 -2.08 -5.64
CA PHE A 6 3.23 -1.04 -5.19
C PHE A 6 2.96 -1.17 -3.70
N ASP A 7 3.02 -0.05 -2.98
CA ASP A 7 2.15 0.13 -1.82
C ASP A 7 0.67 0.14 -2.26
N LEU A 8 -0.25 -0.12 -1.33
CA LEU A 8 -1.67 -0.24 -1.62
C LEU A 8 -2.46 1.02 -1.25
N ASP A 9 -2.50 1.35 0.04
CA ASP A 9 -3.38 2.37 0.62
C ASP A 9 -2.87 3.78 0.29
N ASP A 10 -3.71 4.63 -0.32
CA ASP A 10 -3.35 5.97 -0.82
C ASP A 10 -2.32 5.97 -1.97
N THR A 11 -1.96 4.79 -2.48
CA THR A 11 -1.09 4.61 -3.65
C THR A 11 -1.92 4.14 -4.85
N LEU A 12 -2.59 2.99 -4.76
CA LEU A 12 -3.42 2.44 -5.83
C LEU A 12 -4.86 2.96 -5.80
N TYR A 13 -5.32 3.45 -4.65
CA TYR A 13 -6.65 4.00 -4.43
C TYR A 13 -6.63 4.97 -3.24
N VAL A 14 -7.64 5.82 -3.10
CA VAL A 14 -7.78 6.72 -1.94
C VAL A 14 -8.46 5.95 -0.79
N SER A 15 -7.83 5.89 0.38
CA SER A 15 -8.25 5.00 1.47
C SER A 15 -9.04 5.67 2.60
N ASP A 16 -9.33 6.97 2.51
CA ASP A 16 -9.90 7.79 3.60
C ASP A 16 -11.21 7.23 4.18
N GLU A 17 -12.14 6.80 3.32
CA GLU A 17 -13.41 6.22 3.76
C GLU A 17 -13.19 4.88 4.48
N LEU A 18 -12.38 3.99 3.89
CA LEU A 18 -12.07 2.70 4.50
C LEU A 18 -11.33 2.86 5.83
N ARG A 19 -10.41 3.82 5.92
CA ARG A 19 -9.69 4.17 7.15
C ARG A 19 -10.67 4.64 8.24
N SER A 20 -11.62 5.49 7.86
CA SER A 20 -12.66 6.00 8.76
C SER A 20 -13.56 4.87 9.28
N ASN A 21 -13.97 3.95 8.40
CA ASN A 21 -14.77 2.78 8.77
C ASN A 21 -14.02 1.81 9.69
N ARG A 22 -12.72 1.58 9.43
CA ARG A 22 -11.84 0.79 10.30
C ARG A 22 -11.70 1.42 11.68
N GLU A 23 -11.48 2.73 11.73
CA GLU A 23 -11.36 3.44 13.00
C GLU A 23 -12.66 3.36 13.80
N LYS A 24 -13.83 3.50 13.17
CA LYS A 24 -15.12 3.31 13.84
C LYS A 24 -15.24 1.94 14.52
N VAL A 25 -14.89 0.85 13.84
CA VAL A 25 -14.93 -0.51 14.42
C VAL A 25 -13.95 -0.65 15.58
N ILE A 26 -12.77 -0.03 15.51
CA ILE A 26 -11.81 -0.01 16.62
C ILE A 26 -12.40 0.72 17.83
N LEU A 27 -13.02 1.88 17.62
CA LEU A 27 -13.62 2.66 18.69
C LEU A 27 -14.79 1.91 19.35
N ASP A 28 -15.64 1.27 18.56
CA ASP A 28 -16.74 0.45 19.05
C ASP A 28 -16.22 -0.76 19.86
N PHE A 29 -15.13 -1.39 19.42
CA PHE A 29 -14.49 -2.50 20.14
C PHE A 29 -13.84 -2.07 21.46
N LEU A 30 -13.22 -0.90 21.49
CA LEU A 30 -12.48 -0.40 22.66
C LEU A 30 -13.38 0.00 23.83
N GLY A 31 -14.63 0.40 23.57
CA GLY A 31 -15.58 0.76 24.61
C GLY A 31 -15.05 1.88 25.53
N ASP A 32 -14.82 1.55 26.80
CA ASP A 32 -14.33 2.47 27.82
C ASP A 32 -12.85 2.89 27.63
N LYS A 33 -12.07 2.12 26.86
CA LYS A 33 -10.65 2.41 26.58
C LYS A 33 -10.41 3.44 25.46
N VAL A 34 -11.48 3.98 24.85
CA VAL A 34 -11.37 4.94 23.73
C VAL A 34 -10.53 6.18 24.09
N GLY A 35 -10.69 6.71 25.31
CA GLY A 35 -9.90 7.87 25.75
C GLY A 35 -8.40 7.60 25.77
N GLU A 36 -7.99 6.45 26.33
CA GLU A 36 -6.59 6.02 26.39
C GLU A 36 -6.01 5.76 24.99
N TYR A 37 -6.81 5.16 24.10
CA TYR A 37 -6.43 4.95 22.71
C TYR A 37 -6.06 6.27 21.99
N PHE A 38 -6.86 7.32 22.17
CA PHE A 38 -6.58 8.61 21.55
C PHE A 38 -5.33 9.28 22.12
N GLU A 39 -5.05 9.15 23.42
CA GLU A 39 -3.80 9.64 24.00
C GLU A 39 -2.58 8.90 23.41
N LEU A 40 -2.64 7.57 23.31
CA LEU A 40 -1.57 6.77 22.72
C LEU A 40 -1.34 7.10 21.24
N LYS A 41 -2.42 7.32 20.47
CA LYS A 41 -2.37 7.65 19.02
C LYS A 41 -1.68 8.97 18.69
N LYS A 42 -1.47 9.87 19.65
CA LYS A 42 -0.68 11.10 19.44
C LYS A 42 0.78 10.80 19.12
N GLU A 43 1.29 9.70 19.66
CA GLU A 43 2.72 9.33 19.56
C GLU A 43 2.92 7.99 18.85
N ASN A 44 1.87 7.18 18.71
CA ASN A 44 1.96 5.80 18.23
C ASN A 44 1.08 5.54 17.00
N SER A 45 1.45 4.50 16.24
CA SER A 45 0.58 3.96 15.19
C SER A 45 -0.64 3.25 15.79
N THR A 46 -1.72 3.07 15.01
CA THR A 46 -2.91 2.32 15.46
C THR A 46 -2.56 0.96 16.06
N MET A 47 -1.77 0.16 15.36
CA MET A 47 -1.39 -1.17 15.83
C MET A 47 -0.59 -1.11 17.13
N LYS A 48 0.31 -0.13 17.27
CA LYS A 48 1.11 0.03 18.48
C LYS A 48 0.27 0.52 19.68
N SER A 49 -0.65 1.45 19.46
CA SER A 49 -1.58 1.90 20.49
C SER A 49 -2.45 0.74 20.99
N LEU A 50 -2.97 -0.08 20.09
CA LEU A 50 -3.79 -1.25 20.45
C LEU A 50 -2.98 -2.31 21.21
N GLU A 51 -1.73 -2.57 20.80
CA GLU A 51 -0.83 -3.47 21.52
C GLU A 51 -0.60 -3.02 22.97
N ILE A 52 -0.37 -1.72 23.21
CA ILE A 52 -0.20 -1.15 24.56
C ILE A 52 -1.47 -1.34 25.40
N LEU A 53 -2.66 -1.24 24.79
CA LEU A 53 -3.95 -1.47 25.45
C LEU A 53 -4.26 -2.96 25.72
N GLY A 54 -3.33 -3.84 25.37
CA GLY A 54 -3.43 -5.29 25.56
C GLY A 54 -4.15 -6.03 24.44
N ILE A 55 -4.33 -5.39 23.26
CA ILE A 55 -4.98 -6.00 22.10
C ILE A 55 -3.92 -6.60 21.20
N SER A 56 -3.99 -7.90 20.99
CA SER A 56 -3.04 -8.62 20.14
C SER A 56 -3.19 -8.26 18.66
N ASN A 57 -2.12 -8.48 17.89
CA ASN A 57 -2.19 -8.33 16.44
C ASN A 57 -3.24 -9.26 15.81
N LEU A 58 -3.48 -10.45 16.39
CA LEU A 58 -4.50 -11.38 15.90
C LEU A 58 -5.90 -10.77 16.04
N GLU A 59 -6.25 -10.27 17.22
CA GLU A 59 -7.53 -9.59 17.48
C GLU A 59 -7.71 -8.38 16.58
N PHE A 60 -6.65 -7.57 16.41
CA PHE A 60 -6.68 -6.44 15.47
C PHE A 60 -7.01 -6.90 14.03
N PHE A 61 -6.35 -7.94 13.53
CA PHE A 61 -6.60 -8.41 12.17
C PHE A 61 -8.00 -9.02 12.00
N GLU A 62 -8.52 -9.71 13.01
CA GLU A 62 -9.91 -10.20 13.03
C GLU A 62 -10.92 -9.04 12.98
N LEU A 63 -10.71 -8.00 13.79
CA LEU A 63 -11.53 -6.79 13.77
C LEU A 63 -11.53 -6.12 12.40
N MET A 64 -10.34 -5.96 11.80
CA MET A 64 -10.22 -5.35 10.48
C MET A 64 -10.82 -6.21 9.37
N GLY A 65 -10.82 -7.54 9.52
CA GLY A 65 -11.46 -8.46 8.59
C GLY A 65 -12.99 -8.33 8.55
N ASN A 66 -13.61 -7.82 9.62
CA ASN A 66 -15.06 -7.60 9.69
C ASN A 66 -15.50 -6.26 9.08
N VAL A 67 -14.56 -5.40 8.69
CA VAL A 67 -14.88 -4.11 8.07
C VAL A 67 -15.19 -4.33 6.59
N THR A 68 -16.43 -4.05 6.19
CA THR A 68 -16.82 -4.11 4.78
C THR A 68 -15.98 -3.15 3.94
N ILE A 69 -15.33 -3.69 2.92
CA ILE A 69 -14.60 -2.90 1.92
C ILE A 69 -15.55 -2.60 0.76
N ASN A 70 -16.01 -1.35 0.69
CA ASN A 70 -16.90 -0.89 -0.38
C ASN A 70 -16.12 0.03 -1.33
N LEU A 71 -15.38 -0.57 -2.25
CA LEU A 71 -14.64 0.14 -3.29
C LEU A 71 -15.26 -0.19 -4.65
N ASN A 72 -15.37 0.81 -5.51
CA ASN A 72 -15.78 0.57 -6.89
C ASN A 72 -14.60 0.14 -7.74
N GLN A 73 -14.87 -0.64 -8.77
CA GLN A 73 -13.88 -0.95 -9.80
C GLN A 73 -13.35 0.34 -10.42
N ASP A 74 -12.03 0.39 -10.61
CA ASP A 74 -11.36 1.51 -11.25
C ASP A 74 -10.86 1.10 -12.64
N LEU A 75 -11.69 1.32 -13.65
CA LEU A 75 -11.37 0.99 -15.05
C LEU A 75 -10.10 1.67 -15.55
N LYS A 76 -9.77 2.86 -15.03
CA LYS A 76 -8.58 3.61 -15.43
C LYS A 76 -7.32 2.98 -14.82
N LEU A 77 -7.41 2.51 -13.59
CA LEU A 77 -6.33 1.76 -12.94
C LEU A 77 -6.15 0.38 -13.60
N ILE A 78 -7.24 -0.34 -13.87
CA ILE A 78 -7.21 -1.63 -14.59
C ILE A 78 -6.44 -1.47 -15.92
N SER A 79 -6.84 -0.51 -16.76
CA SER A 79 -6.18 -0.28 -18.04
C SER A 79 -4.70 0.11 -17.92
N LEU A 80 -4.32 0.83 -16.86
CA LEU A 80 -2.92 1.13 -16.58
C LEU A 80 -2.14 -0.15 -16.24
N LEU A 81 -2.65 -0.96 -15.31
CA LEU A 81 -1.97 -2.16 -14.84
C LEU A 81 -1.89 -3.25 -15.92
N GLU A 82 -2.92 -3.40 -16.75
CA GLU A 82 -2.88 -4.30 -17.92
C GLU A 82 -1.67 -4.01 -18.81
N LYS A 83 -1.45 -2.74 -19.16
CA LYS A 83 -0.31 -2.32 -19.99
C LYS A 83 1.03 -2.53 -19.31
N LEU A 84 1.09 -2.35 -17.99
CA LEU A 84 2.34 -2.57 -17.24
C LEU A 84 2.67 -4.05 -17.12
N LYS A 85 1.66 -4.94 -17.11
CA LYS A 85 1.85 -6.39 -16.97
C LYS A 85 2.56 -7.02 -18.18
N ASP A 86 2.52 -6.37 -19.34
CA ASP A 86 3.24 -6.83 -20.55
C ASP A 86 4.77 -6.86 -20.34
N ASP A 87 5.30 -5.88 -19.59
CA ASP A 87 6.74 -5.70 -19.41
C ASP A 87 7.23 -6.01 -17.99
N TYR A 88 6.32 -5.97 -17.00
CA TYR A 88 6.65 -6.04 -15.58
C TYR A 88 5.82 -7.07 -14.83
N LYS A 89 6.45 -7.68 -13.81
CA LYS A 89 5.70 -8.37 -12.76
C LYS A 89 5.11 -7.33 -11.81
N LEU A 90 3.84 -7.43 -11.50
CA LEU A 90 3.13 -6.50 -10.61
C LEU A 90 3.00 -7.12 -9.22
N VAL A 91 3.57 -6.46 -8.22
CA VAL A 91 3.60 -6.93 -6.84
C VAL A 91 2.98 -5.88 -5.92
N VAL A 92 2.24 -6.31 -4.91
CA VAL A 92 1.73 -5.43 -3.85
C VAL A 92 2.42 -5.74 -2.53
N LEU A 93 2.86 -4.72 -1.79
CA LEU A 93 3.40 -4.83 -0.44
C LEU A 93 2.71 -3.81 0.47
N SER A 94 1.88 -4.28 1.41
CA SER A 94 1.11 -3.42 2.31
C SER A 94 1.24 -3.83 3.76
N ASN A 95 1.12 -2.86 4.67
CA ASN A 95 1.00 -3.10 6.11
C ASN A 95 -0.40 -3.59 6.54
N SER A 96 -1.35 -3.64 5.60
CA SER A 96 -2.68 -4.23 5.81
C SER A 96 -2.60 -5.75 5.99
N SER A 97 -3.67 -6.36 6.51
CA SER A 97 -3.79 -7.82 6.62
C SER A 97 -3.90 -8.46 5.23
N LYS A 98 -3.58 -9.75 5.13
CA LYS A 98 -3.67 -10.51 3.88
C LYS A 98 -5.09 -10.52 3.31
N PHE A 99 -6.08 -10.69 4.19
CA PHE A 99 -7.50 -10.61 3.82
C PHE A 99 -7.85 -9.25 3.24
N CYS A 100 -7.50 -8.16 3.95
CA CYS A 100 -7.80 -6.81 3.50
C CYS A 100 -7.15 -6.49 2.15
N ILE A 101 -5.89 -6.88 1.94
CA ILE A 101 -5.23 -6.69 0.63
C ILE A 101 -6.02 -7.40 -0.46
N LYS A 102 -6.33 -8.69 -0.27
CA LYS A 102 -7.06 -9.48 -1.25
C LYS A 102 -8.41 -8.86 -1.59
N GLU A 103 -9.22 -8.53 -0.58
CA GLU A 103 -10.53 -7.94 -0.77
C GLU A 103 -10.46 -6.58 -1.48
N THR A 104 -9.53 -5.71 -1.08
CA THR A 104 -9.29 -4.43 -1.78
C THR A 104 -8.96 -4.64 -3.26
N LEU A 105 -8.05 -5.58 -3.58
CA LEU A 105 -7.67 -5.87 -4.97
C LEU A 105 -8.84 -6.45 -5.78
N VAL A 106 -9.72 -7.25 -5.17
CA VAL A 106 -10.93 -7.80 -5.79
C VAL A 106 -11.94 -6.69 -6.08
N GLN A 107 -12.24 -5.84 -5.10
CA GLN A 107 -13.19 -4.73 -5.26
C GLN A 107 -12.73 -3.71 -6.31
N LEU A 108 -11.42 -3.42 -6.36
CA LEU A 108 -10.83 -2.57 -7.39
C LEU A 108 -10.81 -3.23 -8.79
N GLY A 109 -11.06 -4.54 -8.89
CA GLY A 109 -11.05 -5.29 -10.15
C GLY A 109 -9.66 -5.63 -10.68
N ILE A 110 -8.61 -5.50 -9.86
CA ILE A 110 -7.21 -5.66 -10.29
C ILE A 110 -6.54 -6.93 -9.76
N PHE A 111 -7.24 -7.74 -8.95
CA PHE A 111 -6.66 -8.93 -8.32
C PHE A 111 -5.93 -9.87 -9.30
N ASN A 112 -6.54 -10.16 -10.45
CA ASN A 112 -5.94 -11.05 -11.45
C ASN A 112 -4.74 -10.44 -12.21
N LEU A 113 -4.53 -9.12 -12.09
CA LEU A 113 -3.39 -8.43 -12.69
C LEU A 113 -2.16 -8.47 -11.77
N ILE A 114 -2.34 -8.68 -10.47
CA ILE A 114 -1.26 -8.74 -9.48
C ILE A 114 -0.67 -10.15 -9.44
N ASP A 115 0.64 -10.28 -9.68
CA ASP A 115 1.32 -11.58 -9.70
C ASP A 115 1.62 -12.10 -8.29
N SER A 116 1.82 -11.20 -7.32
CA SER A 116 2.04 -11.55 -5.91
C SER A 116 1.66 -10.39 -5.00
N TYR A 117 1.20 -10.68 -3.79
CA TYR A 117 0.96 -9.67 -2.77
C TYR A 117 1.45 -10.15 -1.40
N TYR A 118 2.00 -9.23 -0.63
CA TYR A 118 2.60 -9.47 0.68
C TYR A 118 2.01 -8.50 1.70
N SER A 119 1.73 -9.04 2.88
CA SER A 119 1.10 -8.37 4.01
C SER A 119 2.08 -8.27 5.18
N ALA A 120 1.75 -7.43 6.18
CA ALA A 120 2.46 -7.44 7.46
C ALA A 120 2.48 -8.81 8.15
N GLN A 121 1.43 -9.63 7.93
CA GLN A 121 1.31 -10.97 8.52
C GLN A 121 2.35 -11.94 7.95
N ASP A 122 2.77 -11.77 6.69
CA ASP A 122 3.74 -12.68 6.08
C ASP A 122 5.15 -12.52 6.70
N PHE A 123 5.43 -11.40 7.39
CA PHE A 123 6.73 -11.12 8.02
C PHE A 123 6.71 -11.04 9.55
N GLY A 124 5.52 -10.95 10.16
CA GLY A 124 5.40 -10.61 11.59
C GLY A 124 5.95 -9.21 11.94
N LYS A 125 6.17 -8.38 10.92
CA LYS A 125 6.74 -7.02 11.00
C LYS A 125 5.99 -6.12 10.02
N ILE A 126 6.10 -4.81 10.21
CA ILE A 126 5.52 -3.79 9.33
C ILE A 126 6.62 -3.00 8.63
N LYS A 127 6.35 -2.48 7.43
CA LYS A 127 7.19 -1.46 6.79
C LYS A 127 7.39 -0.28 7.76
N PRO A 128 8.61 0.27 7.91
CA PRO A 128 9.81 0.03 7.10
C PRO A 128 10.79 -0.98 7.72
N CYS A 129 10.36 -2.12 8.27
CA CYS A 129 11.33 -3.18 8.58
C CYS A 129 11.94 -3.74 7.28
N GLU A 130 13.26 -3.91 7.24
CA GLU A 130 13.98 -4.33 6.02
C GLU A 130 13.51 -5.70 5.51
N GLU A 131 13.13 -6.61 6.42
CA GLU A 131 12.65 -7.95 6.06
C GLU A 131 11.38 -7.92 5.21
N CYS A 132 10.55 -6.87 5.32
CA CYS A 132 9.38 -6.70 4.47
C CYS A 132 9.74 -6.50 2.99
N PHE A 133 10.96 -6.04 2.71
CA PHE A 133 11.46 -5.75 1.37
C PHE A 133 12.39 -6.85 0.84
N PHE A 134 12.24 -8.09 1.32
CA PHE A 134 13.05 -9.24 0.92
C PHE A 134 13.07 -9.49 -0.60
N MET A 135 11.99 -9.11 -1.29
CA MET A 135 11.79 -9.32 -2.72
C MET A 135 12.33 -8.17 -3.58
N VAL A 136 12.88 -7.11 -2.99
CA VAL A 136 13.32 -5.92 -3.74
C VAL A 136 14.78 -6.09 -4.17
N ASP A 137 15.01 -6.00 -5.48
CA ASP A 137 16.33 -6.05 -6.11
C ASP A 137 16.70 -4.71 -6.74
N LYS A 138 18.00 -4.53 -7.03
CA LYS A 138 18.50 -3.36 -7.76
C LYS A 138 17.84 -3.28 -9.15
N GLY A 139 17.30 -2.11 -9.47
CA GLY A 139 16.61 -1.85 -10.75
C GLY A 139 15.12 -2.19 -10.76
N ASP A 140 14.58 -2.78 -9.68
CA ASP A 140 13.13 -2.84 -9.49
C ASP A 140 12.54 -1.44 -9.33
N ILE A 141 11.23 -1.31 -9.52
CA ILE A 141 10.52 -0.05 -9.36
C ILE A 141 9.63 -0.16 -8.13
N CYS A 142 9.78 0.74 -7.17
CA CYS A 142 8.93 0.82 -5.98
C CYS A 142 8.09 2.09 -6.02
N VAL A 143 6.77 1.94 -5.84
CA VAL A 143 5.79 3.02 -5.95
C VAL A 143 5.00 3.08 -4.64
N GLY A 144 4.97 4.24 -3.99
CA GLY A 144 4.27 4.40 -2.73
C GLY A 144 4.07 5.85 -2.32
N ASN A 145 3.14 6.09 -1.40
CA ASN A 145 2.77 7.43 -0.95
C ASN A 145 3.55 7.89 0.31
N ASN A 146 4.32 7.01 0.95
CA ASN A 146 5.11 7.36 2.13
C ASN A 146 6.58 7.01 1.91
N PHE A 147 7.43 8.01 1.72
CA PHE A 147 8.84 7.76 1.40
C PHE A 147 9.54 6.94 2.50
N LYS A 148 9.39 7.33 3.76
CA LYS A 148 10.04 6.64 4.89
C LYS A 148 9.58 5.21 5.04
N LYS A 149 8.28 4.94 4.85
CA LYS A 149 7.72 3.59 5.01
C LYS A 149 7.96 2.72 3.78
N ASP A 150 7.75 3.24 2.59
CA ASP A 150 7.62 2.45 1.36
C ASP A 150 8.83 2.49 0.46
N LEU A 151 9.64 3.56 0.52
CA LEU A 151 10.64 3.85 -0.52
C LEU A 151 12.07 3.98 -0.01
N GLU A 152 12.28 4.35 1.26
CA GLU A 152 13.62 4.57 1.83
C GLU A 152 14.49 3.31 1.71
N ILE A 153 13.98 2.16 2.16
CA ILE A 153 14.70 0.88 2.08
C ILE A 153 14.85 0.40 0.63
N PRO A 154 13.82 0.39 -0.21
CA PRO A 154 14.00 0.10 -1.63
C PRO A 154 15.06 0.96 -2.32
N LYS A 155 15.13 2.26 -2.01
CA LYS A 155 16.16 3.15 -2.54
C LYS A 155 17.56 2.71 -2.11
N GLN A 156 17.74 2.35 -0.84
CA GLN A 156 19.01 1.82 -0.31
C GLN A 156 19.40 0.50 -0.99
N LYS A 157 18.42 -0.34 -1.36
CA LYS A 157 18.61 -1.57 -2.14
C LYS A 157 18.87 -1.33 -3.64
N GLY A 158 18.79 -0.08 -4.10
CA GLY A 158 19.04 0.31 -5.49
C GLY A 158 17.84 0.18 -6.41
N ALA A 159 16.62 0.11 -5.87
CA ALA A 159 15.40 0.24 -6.64
C ALA A 159 15.17 1.69 -7.08
N ILE A 160 14.46 1.87 -8.19
CA ILE A 160 13.96 3.17 -8.66
C ILE A 160 12.70 3.49 -7.85
N THR A 161 12.70 4.61 -7.14
CA THR A 161 11.60 5.01 -6.26
C THR A 161 10.71 6.07 -6.89
N ILE A 162 9.41 5.84 -6.86
CA ILE A 162 8.39 6.76 -7.37
C ILE A 162 7.43 7.10 -6.23
N PHE A 163 7.51 8.35 -5.78
CA PHE A 163 6.63 8.85 -4.73
C PHE A 163 5.29 9.32 -5.31
N VAL A 164 4.19 8.90 -4.69
CA VAL A 164 2.82 9.32 -5.04
C VAL A 164 2.34 10.36 -4.04
N GLY A 165 1.74 11.45 -4.55
CA GLY A 165 1.18 12.53 -3.72
C GLY A 165 1.87 13.88 -3.90
N GLY A 166 2.71 14.04 -4.92
CA GLY A 166 3.42 15.28 -5.23
C GLY A 166 4.94 15.13 -5.15
N PHE A 167 5.65 16.24 -4.96
CA PHE A 167 7.12 16.24 -4.94
C PHE A 167 7.67 15.69 -3.62
N HIS A 168 8.62 14.75 -3.70
CA HIS A 168 9.44 14.33 -2.57
C HIS A 168 10.92 14.39 -2.97
N LYS A 169 11.73 15.15 -2.22
CA LYS A 169 13.14 15.45 -2.54
C LYS A 169 14.04 14.21 -2.64
N ASP A 170 13.72 13.18 -1.86
CA ASP A 170 14.55 11.97 -1.75
C ASP A 170 14.10 10.85 -2.71
N ALA A 171 12.96 10.99 -3.38
CA ALA A 171 12.50 10.01 -4.37
C ALA A 171 13.17 10.24 -5.73
N ASP A 172 13.40 9.18 -6.50
CA ASP A 172 13.99 9.33 -7.85
C ASP A 172 13.04 10.03 -8.81
N LYS A 173 11.74 9.76 -8.63
CA LYS A 173 10.65 10.42 -9.35
C LYS A 173 9.47 10.67 -8.41
N SER A 174 8.58 11.54 -8.84
CA SER A 174 7.40 11.98 -8.08
C SER A 174 6.23 12.16 -9.02
N ILE A 175 5.05 11.71 -8.60
CA ILE A 175 3.78 11.84 -9.32
C ILE A 175 2.68 12.32 -8.40
N LYS A 176 1.69 13.01 -8.95
CA LYS A 176 0.55 13.48 -8.16
C LYS A 176 -0.43 12.35 -7.82
N ASN A 177 -0.55 11.38 -8.73
CA ASN A 177 -1.41 10.21 -8.57
C ASN A 177 -0.88 9.07 -9.45
N ILE A 178 -1.35 7.85 -9.19
CA ILE A 178 -0.90 6.63 -9.88
C ILE A 178 -1.03 6.68 -11.41
N TYR A 179 -2.01 7.41 -11.95
CA TYR A 179 -2.24 7.44 -13.40
C TYR A 179 -1.16 8.19 -14.19
N GLU A 180 -0.32 8.98 -13.52
CA GLU A 180 0.83 9.64 -14.13
C GLU A 180 2.01 8.68 -14.33
N LEU A 181 1.97 7.48 -13.73
CA LEU A 181 3.02 6.46 -13.87
C LEU A 181 3.28 6.11 -15.34
N LYS A 182 2.23 6.11 -16.18
CA LYS A 182 2.35 5.92 -17.62
C LYS A 182 3.32 6.92 -18.27
N ASN A 183 3.41 8.16 -17.78
CA ASN A 183 4.29 9.16 -18.38
C ASN A 183 5.76 8.94 -18.01
N ILE A 184 6.01 8.21 -16.93
CA ILE A 184 7.35 7.95 -16.41
C ILE A 184 7.96 6.70 -17.03
N LEU A 185 7.15 5.64 -17.17
CA LEU A 185 7.61 4.35 -17.69
C LEU A 185 7.58 4.30 -19.23
N LYS A 186 6.94 5.29 -19.87
CA LYS A 186 6.93 5.50 -21.34
C LYS A 186 8.26 6.05 -21.90
N GLY A 187 9.38 5.48 -21.48
CA GLY A 187 10.63 5.57 -22.25
C GLY A 187 10.62 4.79 -23.57
N GLY A 188 9.48 4.20 -23.96
CA GLY A 188 9.35 3.35 -25.15
C GLY A 188 7.95 3.32 -25.78
N TYR A 189 7.13 4.37 -25.62
CA TYR A 189 5.90 4.49 -26.40
C TYR A 189 6.02 5.65 -27.37
N ASP A 190 6.14 5.26 -28.63
CA ASP A 190 6.41 6.07 -29.79
C ASP A 190 5.57 7.35 -29.89
N LYS A 191 6.24 8.33 -30.50
CA LYS A 191 5.63 9.31 -31.39
C LYS A 191 4.60 8.61 -32.26
N ASN A 192 3.31 8.90 -32.07
CA ASN A 192 2.23 8.88 -33.06
C ASN A 192 0.92 8.62 -32.33
N GLU A 193 0.33 9.67 -31.79
CA GLU A 193 -1.13 9.79 -31.78
C GLU A 193 -1.42 11.11 -32.48
N TYR A 194 -1.87 10.99 -33.73
CA TYR A 194 -2.42 12.07 -34.56
C TYR A 194 -3.79 12.48 -34.00
#